data_AF-A0A314YH50-F1
#
_entry.id   AF-A0A314YH50-F1
#
_cell.length_a   1.000
_cell.length_b   1.000
_cell.length_c   1.000
_cell.angle_alpha   90.00
_cell.angle_beta   90.00
_cell.angle_gamma   90.00
#
_symmetry.space_group_name_H-M   'P 1'
#
loop_
_entity.id
_entity.type
_entity.pdbx_description
1 polymer ?
#
loop_
_entity_poly.entity_id
_entity_poly.type
_entity_poly.pdbx_seq_one_letter_code
_entity_poly.pdbx_strand_id
1 'polypeptide(L)'
;MLSSTCSHSLIRRPFLQSSAPKTRVSTRPGALYPISRSFRIFESHSRPSSTRWTRISCFRQEDSSSETPKADYIGHLVPEEVVKSEFDDSKVVKKDWGFTLREAADAVFRAIGSRWSVPWTAETIMQVMLLWVVAFWFIGSWMVPFAAHLAGFSRESLTFRGQALFSLVTDVTEGLAGIVILYRCLSRFRPLPPDWFKFSLKGTWQLDVALGCLMFPLVNRLSQFNLNLLPLLPSTPVTISSVEQSILARDPVAMALYAVVVSVCAPVWEEIVFRGFLLPSLTKYMPVWSAILVSSVVFALAHFNVQRMLPLIFLGVVMGVIFARSRNLLPSMLLHSLWNGFVFLDLMK
;
A
#
# COMPACT_ATOMS: atom_id res chain seq x y z
N MET A 1 -31.81 77.34 12.73
CA MET A 1 -32.06 76.06 13.42
C MET A 1 -30.71 75.47 13.82
N LEU A 2 -30.58 75.23 15.13
CA LEU A 2 -29.55 74.54 15.93
C LEU A 2 -28.72 73.50 15.14
N SER A 3 -27.38 73.63 15.00
CA SER A 3 -26.28 73.31 15.95
C SER A 3 -26.03 71.82 16.18
N SER A 4 -24.77 71.38 15.91
CA SER A 4 -23.97 70.35 16.62
C SER A 4 -23.37 69.25 15.73
N THR A 5 -22.08 69.38 15.41
CA THR A 5 -21.07 68.37 15.80
C THR A 5 -19.70 69.03 15.90
N CYS A 6 -19.02 68.77 17.01
CA CYS A 6 -17.81 69.43 17.49
C CYS A 6 -16.55 68.62 17.13
N SER A 7 -15.44 69.35 17.02
CA SER A 7 -14.11 68.97 16.54
C SER A 7 -13.16 68.39 17.61
N HIS A 8 -12.00 67.91 17.13
CA HIS A 8 -10.68 67.69 17.79
C HIS A 8 -10.49 66.35 18.53
N SER A 9 -9.33 65.67 18.52
CA SER A 9 -7.94 66.05 18.22
C SER A 9 -7.05 64.82 17.97
N LEU A 10 -6.09 64.96 17.06
CA LEU A 10 -4.94 64.09 16.83
C LEU A 10 -3.94 64.17 18.00
N ILE A 11 -3.45 63.04 18.50
CA ILE A 11 -2.27 62.97 19.37
C ILE A 11 -1.26 61.98 18.78
N ARG A 12 -0.14 62.55 18.32
CA ARG A 12 1.14 61.90 18.00
C ARG A 12 1.67 61.10 19.20
N ARG A 13 2.22 59.91 18.95
CA ARG A 13 3.22 59.28 19.84
C ARG A 13 4.58 59.18 19.14
N PRO A 14 5.70 59.40 19.84
CA PRO A 14 7.01 59.59 19.22
C PRO A 14 7.85 58.30 19.18
N PHE A 15 8.73 58.26 18.19
CA PHE A 15 9.93 57.42 18.13
C PHE A 15 10.86 57.73 19.30
N LEU A 16 11.44 56.69 19.91
CA LEU A 16 12.62 56.80 20.77
C LEU A 16 13.56 55.62 20.50
N GLN A 17 14.75 55.98 20.04
CA GLN A 17 15.92 55.16 19.81
C GLN A 17 16.88 55.45 20.99
N SER A 18 17.57 54.44 21.55
CA SER A 18 18.98 54.51 21.98
C SER A 18 19.37 53.47 23.05
N SER A 19 20.59 52.94 22.85
CA SER A 19 21.62 52.55 23.83
C SER A 19 21.50 51.28 24.69
N ALA A 20 22.41 50.34 24.39
CA ALA A 20 23.00 49.38 25.32
C ALA A 20 23.92 50.05 26.36
N PRO A 21 24.25 49.35 27.47
CA PRO A 21 25.67 49.19 27.79
C PRO A 21 26.09 47.79 28.31
N LYS A 22 27.42 47.66 28.39
CA LYS A 22 28.31 46.49 28.53
C LYS A 22 28.43 45.92 29.96
N THR A 23 28.83 44.64 30.05
CA THR A 23 30.02 44.06 30.76
C THR A 23 29.72 42.57 31.07
N ARG A 24 30.61 41.58 30.97
CA ARG A 24 32.02 41.51 31.35
C ARG A 24 32.76 40.40 30.57
N VAL A 25 34.04 40.65 30.30
CA VAL A 25 35.04 39.79 29.66
C VAL A 25 35.54 38.72 30.64
N SER A 26 35.85 37.51 30.14
CA SER A 26 36.92 36.67 30.67
C SER A 26 37.70 36.05 29.51
N THR A 27 39.01 35.97 29.70
CA THR A 27 40.11 35.87 28.75
C THR A 27 40.41 34.46 28.24
N ARG A 28 40.85 34.39 26.97
CA ARG A 28 41.56 33.31 26.22
C ARG A 28 42.83 32.79 26.96
N PRO A 29 43.46 31.62 26.60
CA PRO A 29 43.89 31.18 25.24
C PRO A 29 43.59 29.68 24.95
N GLY A 30 43.70 29.08 23.76
CA GLY A 30 44.54 29.25 22.57
C GLY A 30 45.44 28.02 22.40
N ALA A 31 45.12 27.12 21.46
CA ALA A 31 45.98 26.11 20.78
C ALA A 31 45.07 25.15 19.96
N LEU A 32 44.97 25.18 18.63
CA LEU A 32 45.88 24.65 17.60
C LEU A 32 46.31 23.17 17.82
N TYR A 33 45.59 22.27 17.12
CA TYR A 33 45.93 20.99 16.48
C TYR A 33 47.16 20.15 16.95
N PRO A 34 47.07 18.80 16.94
CA PRO A 34 47.35 18.11 15.69
C PRO A 34 46.49 16.88 15.36
N ILE A 35 46.34 16.69 14.06
CA ILE A 35 46.07 15.43 13.37
C ILE A 35 47.28 14.51 13.61
N SER A 36 47.05 13.33 14.19
CA SER A 36 47.96 12.18 14.03
C SER A 36 47.16 10.88 13.98
N ARG A 37 46.97 10.34 12.78
CA ARG A 37 46.81 8.89 12.60
C ARG A 37 48.04 8.40 11.84
N SER A 38 48.99 7.90 12.60
CA SER A 38 50.13 7.14 12.08
C SER A 38 49.65 5.80 11.52
N PHE A 39 50.16 5.51 10.34
CA PHE A 39 50.28 4.24 9.64
C PHE A 39 50.38 2.97 10.50
N ARG A 40 49.73 1.89 10.03
CA ARG A 40 50.38 0.58 9.88
C ARG A 40 50.13 0.06 8.46
N ILE A 41 51.24 -0.23 7.79
CA ILE A 41 51.37 -1.06 6.58
C ILE A 41 51.84 -2.45 7.05
N PHE A 42 51.70 -3.44 6.18
CA PHE A 42 52.25 -4.82 6.22
C PHE A 42 51.42 -5.81 7.07
N GLU A 43 51.09 -7.03 6.64
CA GLU A 43 51.75 -7.93 5.68
C GLU A 43 50.79 -9.06 5.22
N SER A 44 51.16 -9.69 4.11
CA SER A 44 50.53 -10.82 3.42
C SER A 44 50.76 -12.20 4.06
N HIS A 45 49.90 -13.15 3.68
CA HIS A 45 50.07 -14.62 3.66
C HIS A 45 50.33 -15.39 4.97
N SER A 46 49.40 -16.29 5.32
CA SER A 46 49.68 -17.74 5.41
C SER A 46 48.43 -18.55 5.80
N ARG A 47 48.19 -19.65 5.08
CA ARG A 47 47.33 -20.78 5.49
C ARG A 47 47.98 -21.47 6.70
N PRO A 48 47.18 -22.21 7.49
CA PRO A 48 47.44 -23.65 7.50
C PRO A 48 46.18 -24.53 7.44
N SER A 49 46.39 -25.68 6.82
CA SER A 49 45.58 -26.89 6.78
C SER A 49 45.50 -27.61 8.12
N SER A 50 44.37 -28.25 8.43
CA SER A 50 44.32 -29.50 9.21
C SER A 50 42.93 -30.14 9.17
N THR A 51 42.85 -31.18 8.36
CA THR A 51 41.98 -32.38 8.39
C THR A 51 41.30 -32.74 9.72
N ARG A 52 40.02 -33.19 9.63
CA ARG A 52 39.54 -34.37 10.37
C ARG A 52 38.41 -35.09 9.62
N TRP A 53 38.63 -36.38 9.41
CA TRP A 53 37.82 -37.36 8.69
C TRP A 53 36.94 -38.18 9.67
N THR A 54 35.74 -38.52 9.19
CA THR A 54 34.97 -39.78 9.32
C THR A 54 34.75 -40.48 10.67
N ARG A 55 33.48 -40.85 10.93
CA ARG A 55 33.09 -42.19 11.39
C ARG A 55 31.67 -42.55 10.91
N ILE A 56 31.61 -43.47 9.95
CA ILE A 56 30.44 -44.29 9.63
C ILE A 56 30.83 -45.70 10.08
N SER A 57 30.04 -46.33 10.94
CA SER A 57 30.26 -47.72 11.36
C SER A 57 29.16 -48.61 10.78
N CYS A 58 29.55 -49.44 9.80
CA CYS A 58 28.89 -50.70 9.50
C CYS A 58 29.10 -51.68 10.67
N PHE A 59 28.07 -52.46 11.00
CA PHE A 59 28.22 -53.73 11.70
C PHE A 59 27.64 -54.83 10.81
N ARG A 60 28.46 -55.85 10.53
CA ARG A 60 28.14 -57.14 9.91
C ARG A 60 28.59 -58.19 10.92
N GLN A 61 27.76 -59.19 11.19
CA GLN A 61 28.23 -60.51 11.60
C GLN A 61 27.23 -61.57 11.17
N GLU A 62 27.78 -62.67 10.66
CA GLU A 62 27.16 -63.82 9.98
C GLU A 62 26.64 -64.85 10.99
N ASP A 63 25.68 -65.69 10.59
CA ASP A 63 25.94 -67.14 10.44
C ASP A 63 24.70 -67.91 9.92
N SER A 64 25.02 -69.00 9.22
CA SER A 64 24.22 -69.83 8.31
C SER A 64 23.56 -71.06 8.93
N SER A 65 22.64 -71.67 8.15
CA SER A 65 22.37 -73.12 7.93
C SER A 65 20.93 -73.55 8.28
N SER A 66 20.10 -73.83 7.27
CA SER A 66 19.80 -75.16 6.67
C SER A 66 18.64 -75.88 7.36
N GLU A 67 17.53 -76.09 6.63
CA GLU A 67 16.90 -77.39 6.35
C GLU A 67 15.47 -77.21 5.80
N THR A 68 15.21 -77.87 4.67
CA THR A 68 13.87 -78.20 4.15
C THR A 68 13.53 -79.64 4.55
N PRO A 69 12.23 -80.01 4.59
CA PRO A 69 11.77 -80.87 3.48
C PRO A 69 10.35 -80.57 2.97
N LYS A 70 10.12 -80.98 1.72
CA LYS A 70 8.86 -81.00 0.95
C LYS A 70 7.97 -82.22 1.30
N ALA A 71 6.67 -82.11 1.02
CA ALA A 71 5.75 -83.12 0.42
C ALA A 71 4.29 -82.72 0.75
N ASP A 72 3.23 -82.95 -0.02
CA ASP A 72 2.94 -83.20 -1.43
C ASP A 72 1.39 -83.19 -1.54
N TYR A 73 0.87 -83.12 -2.77
CA TYR A 73 -0.51 -83.42 -3.23
C TYR A 73 -1.58 -82.31 -3.41
N ILE A 74 -2.37 -82.61 -4.44
CA ILE A 74 -3.14 -81.81 -5.40
C ILE A 74 -4.65 -81.98 -5.14
N GLY A 75 -5.46 -80.96 -5.44
CA GLY A 75 -6.91 -81.14 -5.59
C GLY A 75 -7.71 -79.86 -5.85
N HIS A 76 -8.04 -79.63 -7.13
CA HIS A 76 -8.96 -78.65 -7.73
C HIS A 76 -10.17 -78.17 -6.90
N LEU A 77 -10.47 -76.85 -6.97
CA LEU A 77 -11.72 -76.27 -7.53
C LEU A 77 -11.73 -74.74 -7.34
N VAL A 78 -11.99 -74.03 -8.44
CA VAL A 78 -12.34 -72.59 -8.56
C VAL A 78 -13.72 -72.59 -9.26
N PRO A 79 -14.64 -71.60 -9.13
CA PRO A 79 -14.46 -70.22 -8.62
C PRO A 79 -15.54 -69.74 -7.62
N GLU A 80 -15.20 -68.73 -6.82
CA GLU A 80 -16.17 -67.64 -6.55
C GLU A 80 -15.43 -66.32 -6.34
N GLU A 81 -15.77 -65.33 -7.15
CA GLU A 81 -15.32 -63.95 -7.05
C GLU A 81 -15.80 -63.34 -5.72
N VAL A 82 -14.89 -62.78 -4.93
CA VAL A 82 -15.19 -61.56 -4.17
C VAL A 82 -13.96 -60.65 -4.24
N VAL A 83 -13.98 -59.78 -5.24
CA VAL A 83 -13.19 -58.55 -5.30
C VAL A 83 -13.49 -57.74 -4.04
N LYS A 84 -12.55 -57.71 -3.09
CA LYS A 84 -12.56 -56.68 -2.03
C LYS A 84 -11.77 -55.48 -2.55
N SER A 85 -12.58 -54.52 -2.98
CA SER A 85 -12.31 -53.24 -3.56
C SER A 85 -11.16 -52.44 -2.93
N GLU A 86 -10.37 -51.83 -3.82
CA GLU A 86 -9.77 -50.50 -3.67
C GLU A 86 -10.78 -49.53 -3.03
N PHE A 87 -10.74 -49.37 -1.71
CA PHE A 87 -11.56 -48.37 -1.02
C PHE A 87 -10.80 -47.80 0.19
N ASP A 88 -9.57 -47.32 -0.02
CA ASP A 88 -9.00 -46.32 0.90
C ASP A 88 -7.95 -45.36 0.30
N ASP A 89 -7.64 -45.40 -0.99
CA ASP A 89 -6.71 -44.41 -1.58
C ASP A 89 -7.34 -43.01 -1.66
N SER A 90 -8.67 -42.91 -1.80
CA SER A 90 -9.32 -41.60 -1.90
C SER A 90 -9.24 -40.77 -0.61
N LYS A 91 -9.16 -41.41 0.56
CA LYS A 91 -9.02 -40.72 1.86
C LYS A 91 -7.57 -40.34 2.13
N VAL A 92 -6.62 -41.21 1.81
CA VAL A 92 -5.18 -40.91 1.90
C VAL A 92 -4.83 -39.76 0.97
N VAL A 93 -5.26 -39.82 -0.30
CA VAL A 93 -5.05 -38.74 -1.29
C VAL A 93 -5.75 -37.45 -0.89
N LYS A 94 -7.01 -37.48 -0.42
CA LYS A 94 -7.69 -36.25 0.06
C LYS A 94 -7.00 -35.62 1.27
N LYS A 95 -6.47 -36.43 2.17
CA LYS A 95 -5.75 -35.98 3.37
C LYS A 95 -4.38 -35.37 3.00
N ASP A 96 -3.73 -35.94 2.00
CA ASP A 96 -2.45 -35.48 1.45
C ASP A 96 -2.60 -34.16 0.67
N TRP A 97 -3.67 -34.02 -0.14
CA TRP A 97 -4.01 -32.76 -0.80
C TRP A 97 -4.39 -31.66 0.20
N GLY A 98 -5.14 -31.99 1.26
CA GLY A 98 -5.48 -31.05 2.32
C GLY A 98 -4.26 -30.57 3.10
N PHE A 99 -3.30 -31.47 3.36
CA PHE A 99 -2.03 -31.14 3.99
C PHE A 99 -1.16 -30.26 3.07
N THR A 100 -1.02 -30.64 1.80
CA THR A 100 -0.26 -29.89 0.79
C THR A 100 -0.83 -28.49 0.54
N LEU A 101 -2.16 -28.35 0.46
CA LEU A 101 -2.83 -27.05 0.34
C LEU A 101 -2.61 -26.19 1.57
N ARG A 102 -2.64 -26.78 2.76
CA ARG A 102 -2.40 -26.06 4.02
C ARG A 102 -0.95 -25.63 4.14
N GLU A 103 0.00 -26.47 3.73
CA GLU A 103 1.42 -26.16 3.72
C GLU A 103 1.76 -25.07 2.69
N ALA A 104 1.17 -25.16 1.48
CA ALA A 104 1.27 -24.11 0.47
C ALA A 104 0.64 -22.80 0.96
N ALA A 105 -0.54 -22.85 1.59
CA ALA A 105 -1.18 -21.68 2.18
C ALA A 105 -0.31 -21.07 3.29
N ASP A 106 0.23 -21.88 4.20
CA ASP A 106 1.13 -21.42 5.26
C ASP A 106 2.44 -20.85 4.70
N ALA A 107 2.99 -21.44 3.63
CA ALA A 107 4.14 -20.90 2.92
C ALA A 107 3.83 -19.53 2.28
N VAL A 108 2.67 -19.39 1.65
CA VAL A 108 2.19 -18.11 1.12
C VAL A 108 1.96 -17.10 2.25
N PHE A 109 1.36 -17.50 3.37
CA PHE A 109 1.14 -16.62 4.52
C PHE A 109 2.45 -16.16 5.16
N ARG A 110 3.45 -17.04 5.25
CA ARG A 110 4.81 -16.67 5.69
C ARG A 110 5.47 -15.71 4.69
N ALA A 111 5.24 -15.90 3.39
CA ALA A 111 5.79 -15.05 2.35
C ALA A 111 5.16 -13.66 2.28
N ILE A 112 3.90 -13.49 2.70
CA ILE A 112 3.17 -12.21 2.69
C ILE A 112 3.71 -11.21 3.74
N GLY A 113 4.56 -11.66 4.66
CA GLY A 113 5.26 -10.81 5.62
C GLY A 113 4.70 -10.92 7.04
N SER A 114 5.41 -10.31 8.00
CA SER A 114 5.02 -10.31 9.41
C SER A 114 3.92 -9.28 9.71
N ARG A 115 3.36 -9.30 10.92
CA ARG A 115 2.42 -8.27 11.39
C ARG A 115 3.16 -6.95 11.69
N TRP A 116 2.44 -5.84 11.71
CA TRP A 116 2.95 -4.56 12.23
C TRP A 116 2.56 -4.41 13.70
N SER A 117 3.48 -3.84 14.49
CA SER A 117 3.19 -3.41 15.86
C SER A 117 2.73 -1.96 15.84
N VAL A 118 1.45 -1.74 16.15
CA VAL A 118 0.83 -0.40 16.14
C VAL A 118 0.42 0.02 17.57
N PRO A 119 0.78 1.24 18.01
CA PRO A 119 0.55 1.67 19.40
C PRO A 119 -0.90 2.09 19.67
N TRP A 120 -1.73 2.34 18.64
CA TRP A 120 -3.10 2.83 18.81
C TRP A 120 -4.18 1.75 18.82
N THR A 121 -5.38 2.13 19.28
CA THR A 121 -6.57 1.28 19.40
C THR A 121 -7.45 1.33 18.15
N ALA A 122 -8.44 0.44 18.08
CA ALA A 122 -9.43 0.40 16.99
C ALA A 122 -10.23 1.71 16.89
N GLU A 123 -10.47 2.37 18.04
CA GLU A 123 -11.10 3.69 18.10
C GLU A 123 -10.30 4.73 17.30
N THR A 124 -8.97 4.73 17.41
CA THR A 124 -8.13 5.65 16.62
C THR A 124 -8.21 5.35 15.13
N ILE A 125 -8.29 4.06 14.75
CA ILE A 125 -8.45 3.66 13.35
C ILE A 125 -9.76 4.24 12.80
N MET A 126 -10.86 4.00 13.51
CA MET A 126 -12.18 4.51 13.14
C MET A 126 -12.22 6.03 13.09
N GLN A 127 -11.64 6.70 14.08
CA GLN A 127 -11.55 8.16 14.13
C GLN A 127 -10.83 8.72 12.90
N VAL A 128 -9.65 8.20 12.58
CA VAL A 128 -8.86 8.68 11.43
C VAL A 128 -9.59 8.42 10.12
N MET A 129 -10.13 7.21 9.92
CA MET A 129 -10.85 6.86 8.69
C MET A 129 -12.12 7.70 8.52
N LEU A 130 -12.89 7.91 9.60
CA LEU A 130 -14.09 8.74 9.55
C LEU A 130 -13.76 10.20 9.27
N LEU A 131 -12.78 10.77 9.97
CA LEU A 131 -12.34 12.16 9.72
C LEU A 131 -11.83 12.33 8.28
N TRP A 132 -11.10 11.35 7.76
CA TRP A 132 -10.63 11.36 6.37
C TRP A 132 -11.79 11.34 5.37
N VAL A 133 -12.75 10.42 5.49
CA VAL A 133 -13.92 10.35 4.58
C VAL A 133 -14.76 11.62 4.66
N VAL A 134 -15.03 12.11 5.87
CA VAL A 134 -15.82 13.34 6.07
C VAL A 134 -15.11 14.54 5.49
N ALA A 135 -13.80 14.67 5.70
CA ALA A 135 -13.01 15.76 5.14
C ALA A 135 -12.96 15.70 3.61
N PHE A 136 -12.75 14.52 3.02
CA PHE A 136 -12.78 14.32 1.57
C PHE A 136 -14.12 14.79 0.98
N TRP A 137 -15.24 14.31 1.52
CA TRP A 137 -16.56 14.69 1.05
C TRP A 137 -16.86 16.19 1.24
N PHE A 138 -16.52 16.73 2.41
CA PHE A 138 -16.74 18.15 2.73
C PHE A 138 -15.91 19.07 1.84
N ILE A 139 -14.64 18.74 1.60
CA ILE A 139 -13.73 19.55 0.79
C ILE A 139 -14.20 19.56 -0.66
N GLY A 140 -14.41 18.39 -1.26
CA GLY A 140 -14.78 18.26 -2.67
C GLY A 140 -16.19 18.75 -2.99
N SER A 141 -17.15 18.52 -2.08
CA SER A 141 -18.57 18.83 -2.34
C SER A 141 -19.00 20.22 -1.86
N TRP A 142 -18.35 20.77 -0.83
CA TRP A 142 -18.77 22.04 -0.21
C TRP A 142 -17.67 23.08 -0.24
N MET A 143 -16.51 22.81 0.38
CA MET A 143 -15.50 23.85 0.62
C MET A 143 -14.95 24.44 -0.67
N VAL A 144 -14.56 23.59 -1.62
CA VAL A 144 -13.95 24.03 -2.89
C VAL A 144 -14.98 24.67 -3.83
N PRO A 145 -16.17 24.08 -4.07
CA PRO A 145 -17.23 24.75 -4.85
C PRO A 145 -17.67 26.09 -4.24
N PHE A 146 -17.80 26.18 -2.91
CA PHE A 146 -18.17 27.43 -2.24
C PHE A 146 -17.08 28.50 -2.38
N ALA A 147 -15.80 28.14 -2.19
CA ALA A 147 -14.68 29.06 -2.42
C ALA A 147 -14.62 29.55 -3.87
N ALA A 148 -14.90 28.68 -4.83
CA ALA A 148 -14.97 29.03 -6.24
C ALA A 148 -16.09 30.04 -6.53
N HIS A 149 -17.27 29.80 -5.95
CA HIS A 149 -18.41 30.71 -6.06
C HIS A 149 -18.10 32.08 -5.47
N LEU A 150 -17.47 32.14 -4.29
CA LEU A 150 -17.03 33.41 -3.67
C LEU A 150 -15.98 34.15 -4.51
N ALA A 151 -15.13 33.42 -5.23
CA ALA A 151 -14.17 33.99 -6.16
C ALA A 151 -14.80 34.39 -7.51
N GLY A 152 -16.11 34.20 -7.70
CA GLY A 152 -16.84 34.56 -8.92
C GLY A 152 -16.71 33.56 -10.07
N PHE A 153 -16.23 32.34 -9.81
CA PHE A 153 -16.11 31.28 -10.81
C PHE A 153 -17.26 30.28 -10.69
N SER A 154 -17.89 29.91 -11.81
CA SER A 154 -18.76 28.73 -11.87
C SER A 154 -18.04 27.61 -12.62
N ARG A 155 -18.16 26.37 -12.14
CA ARG A 155 -17.47 25.22 -12.74
C ARG A 155 -17.88 25.01 -14.21
N GLU A 156 -19.11 25.34 -14.53
CA GLU A 156 -19.72 25.22 -15.85
C GLU A 156 -19.26 26.30 -16.83
N SER A 157 -18.82 27.47 -16.35
CA SER A 157 -18.26 28.51 -17.22
C SER A 157 -16.77 28.32 -17.51
N LEU A 158 -16.11 27.37 -16.84
CA LEU A 158 -14.69 27.13 -17.02
C LEU A 158 -14.43 26.36 -18.33
N THR A 159 -13.37 26.75 -19.02
CA THR A 159 -12.81 25.98 -20.14
C THR A 159 -12.36 24.59 -19.66
N PHE A 160 -12.16 23.63 -20.56
CA PHE A 160 -11.64 22.30 -20.22
C PHE A 160 -10.35 22.36 -19.38
N ARG A 161 -9.45 23.31 -19.69
CA ARG A 161 -8.23 23.57 -18.91
C ARG A 161 -8.54 24.09 -17.51
N GLY A 162 -9.51 25.00 -17.40
CA GLY A 162 -9.98 25.51 -16.11
C GLY A 162 -10.60 24.42 -15.24
N GLN A 163 -11.39 23.52 -15.83
CA GLN A 163 -11.98 22.37 -15.13
C GLN A 163 -10.89 21.38 -14.67
N ALA A 164 -9.90 21.09 -15.50
CA ALA A 164 -8.79 20.23 -15.15
C ALA A 164 -7.92 20.83 -14.02
N LEU A 165 -7.61 22.12 -14.09
CA LEU A 165 -6.91 22.84 -13.03
C LEU A 165 -7.72 22.84 -11.72
N PHE A 166 -9.03 23.08 -11.81
CA PHE A 166 -9.93 23.02 -10.66
C PHE A 166 -9.91 21.64 -10.00
N SER A 167 -9.94 20.58 -10.80
CA SER A 167 -9.84 19.20 -10.31
C SER A 167 -8.50 18.95 -9.60
N LEU A 168 -7.39 19.43 -10.18
CA LEU A 168 -6.06 19.29 -9.58
C LEU A 168 -5.95 20.02 -8.23
N VAL A 169 -6.46 21.25 -8.15
CA VAL A 169 -6.47 22.02 -6.90
C VAL A 169 -7.34 21.32 -5.84
N THR A 170 -8.48 20.79 -6.24
CA THR A 170 -9.38 20.04 -5.34
C THR A 170 -8.67 18.81 -4.77
N ASP A 171 -8.10 17.96 -5.63
CA ASP A 171 -7.42 16.72 -5.24
C ASP A 171 -6.20 16.98 -4.35
N VAL A 172 -5.37 17.97 -4.68
CA VAL A 172 -4.23 18.37 -3.83
C VAL A 172 -4.71 18.87 -2.46
N THR A 173 -5.80 19.63 -2.42
CA THR A 173 -6.36 20.14 -1.15
C THR A 173 -6.88 18.99 -0.28
N GLU A 174 -7.59 18.02 -0.87
CA GLU A 174 -8.09 16.82 -0.18
C GLU A 174 -6.93 15.95 0.34
N GLY A 175 -5.92 15.70 -0.51
CA GLY A 175 -4.74 14.93 -0.15
C GLY A 175 -3.96 15.55 1.01
N LEU A 176 -3.71 16.87 0.96
CA LEU A 176 -3.05 17.60 2.04
C LEU A 176 -3.86 17.57 3.33
N ALA A 177 -5.18 17.78 3.25
CA ALA A 177 -6.05 17.67 4.42
C ALA A 177 -6.01 16.27 5.04
N GLY A 178 -6.03 15.22 4.22
CA GLY A 178 -5.88 13.84 4.66
C GLY A 178 -4.56 13.58 5.39
N ILE A 179 -3.44 14.07 4.84
CA ILE A 179 -2.13 13.98 5.49
C ILE A 179 -2.11 14.74 6.82
N VAL A 180 -2.70 15.94 6.88
CA VAL A 180 -2.76 16.73 8.12
C VAL A 180 -3.58 16.02 9.19
N ILE A 181 -4.74 15.44 8.83
CA ILE A 181 -5.57 14.65 9.74
C ILE A 181 -4.77 13.46 10.28
N LEU A 182 -4.13 12.70 9.38
CA LEU A 182 -3.32 11.55 9.73
C LEU A 182 -2.17 11.96 10.66
N TYR A 183 -1.40 12.99 10.28
CA TYR A 183 -0.30 13.52 11.07
C TYR A 183 -0.76 13.94 12.47
N ARG A 184 -1.86 14.69 12.59
CA ARG A 184 -2.36 15.17 13.88
C ARG A 184 -2.81 14.03 14.77
N CYS A 185 -3.58 13.07 14.23
CA CYS A 185 -4.06 11.93 15.00
C CYS A 185 -2.90 11.01 15.45
N LEU A 186 -1.85 10.91 14.64
CA LEU A 186 -0.68 10.07 14.92
C LEU A 186 0.42 10.76 15.71
N SER A 187 0.40 12.09 15.81
CA SER A 187 1.43 12.89 16.48
C SER A 187 1.67 12.46 17.94
N ARG A 188 0.60 12.08 18.64
CA ARG A 188 0.64 11.59 20.04
C ARG A 188 1.36 10.25 20.22
N PHE A 189 1.59 9.50 19.15
CA PHE A 189 2.19 8.15 19.19
C PHE A 189 3.63 8.11 18.66
N ARG A 190 4.25 9.27 18.42
CA ARG A 190 5.63 9.32 17.93
C ARG A 190 6.63 8.98 19.04
N PRO A 191 7.76 8.30 18.73
CA PRO A 191 8.20 7.91 17.38
C PRO A 191 7.49 6.65 16.84
N LEU A 192 7.20 6.64 15.54
CA LEU A 192 6.63 5.49 14.85
C LEU A 192 7.75 4.49 14.48
N PRO A 193 7.46 3.17 14.42
CA PRO A 193 8.35 2.17 13.86
C PRO A 193 8.97 2.56 12.50
N PRO A 194 10.26 2.26 12.27
CA PRO A 194 10.98 2.73 11.08
C PRO A 194 10.47 2.17 9.75
N ASP A 195 9.78 1.02 9.77
CA ASP A 195 9.27 0.35 8.56
C ASP A 195 7.85 0.76 8.16
N TRP A 196 7.27 1.78 8.79
CA TRP A 196 5.86 2.12 8.60
C TRP A 196 5.61 2.95 7.33
N PHE A 197 6.32 4.07 7.20
CA PHE A 197 6.24 4.98 6.05
C PHE A 197 7.59 5.01 5.33
N LYS A 198 8.11 3.83 5.01
CA LYS A 198 9.39 3.70 4.33
C LYS A 198 9.22 3.99 2.85
N PHE A 199 10.07 4.88 2.34
CA PHE A 199 10.23 5.19 0.93
C PHE A 199 11.66 4.85 0.52
N SER A 200 11.85 3.75 -0.20
CA SER A 200 13.16 3.32 -0.66
C SER A 200 13.13 3.01 -2.16
N LEU A 201 14.02 3.64 -2.92
CA LEU A 201 14.27 3.26 -4.32
C LEU A 201 15.05 1.95 -4.44
N LYS A 202 15.79 1.57 -3.40
CA LYS A 202 16.57 0.33 -3.35
C LYS A 202 15.69 -0.85 -2.92
N GLY A 203 15.95 -2.02 -3.47
CA GLY A 203 15.27 -3.29 -3.15
C GLY A 203 15.04 -4.12 -4.42
N THR A 204 14.39 -5.27 -4.25
CA THR A 204 13.98 -6.20 -5.34
C THR A 204 12.50 -6.06 -5.70
N TRP A 205 11.84 -5.02 -5.19
CA TRP A 205 10.40 -4.80 -5.33
C TRP A 205 9.99 -4.44 -6.77
N GLN A 206 10.93 -4.11 -7.66
CA GLN A 206 10.65 -3.83 -9.07
C GLN A 206 10.10 -5.08 -9.77
N LEU A 207 10.56 -6.27 -9.38
CA LEU A 207 10.00 -7.53 -9.87
C LEU A 207 8.57 -7.75 -9.38
N ASP A 208 8.28 -7.41 -8.13
CA ASP A 208 6.91 -7.49 -7.59
C ASP A 208 5.97 -6.52 -8.34
N VAL A 209 6.43 -5.30 -8.67
CA VAL A 209 5.68 -4.34 -9.49
C VAL A 209 5.48 -4.86 -10.92
N ALA A 210 6.53 -5.39 -11.56
CA ALA A 210 6.42 -5.96 -12.90
C ALA A 210 5.41 -7.11 -12.93
N LEU A 211 5.45 -8.00 -11.94
CA LEU A 211 4.47 -9.09 -11.79
C LEU A 211 3.06 -8.55 -11.55
N GLY A 212 2.92 -7.47 -10.76
CA GLY A 212 1.66 -6.76 -10.59
C GLY A 212 1.10 -6.21 -11.91
N CYS A 213 1.94 -5.60 -12.75
CA CYS A 213 1.53 -5.10 -14.06
C CYS A 213 1.06 -6.21 -15.00
N LEU A 214 1.64 -7.42 -14.91
CA LEU A 214 1.17 -8.58 -15.67
C LEU A 214 -0.26 -9.00 -15.30
N MET A 215 -0.78 -8.57 -14.13
CA MET A 215 -2.15 -8.84 -13.73
C MET A 215 -3.17 -7.86 -14.34
N PHE A 216 -2.75 -6.80 -15.02
CA PHE A 216 -3.66 -5.78 -15.57
C PHE A 216 -4.72 -6.35 -16.54
N PRO A 217 -4.39 -7.28 -17.47
CA PRO A 217 -5.41 -7.90 -18.32
C PRO A 217 -6.46 -8.67 -17.51
N LEU A 218 -6.07 -9.28 -16.40
CA LEU A 218 -7.00 -9.97 -15.50
C LEU A 218 -7.91 -8.98 -14.76
N VAL A 219 -7.36 -7.85 -14.28
CA VAL A 219 -8.17 -6.77 -13.68
C VAL A 219 -9.20 -6.25 -14.68
N ASN A 220 -8.81 -6.05 -15.95
CA ASN A 220 -9.73 -5.67 -17.02
C ASN A 220 -10.82 -6.72 -17.24
N ARG A 221 -10.48 -8.02 -17.27
CA ARG A 221 -11.46 -9.11 -17.40
C ARG A 221 -12.45 -9.13 -16.23
N LEU A 222 -11.96 -8.90 -15.01
CA LEU A 222 -12.81 -8.77 -13.82
C LEU A 222 -13.72 -7.55 -13.89
N SER A 223 -13.24 -6.43 -14.44
CA SER A 223 -14.05 -5.23 -14.68
C SER A 223 -15.21 -5.55 -15.63
N GLN A 224 -14.94 -6.20 -16.77
CA GLN A 224 -15.97 -6.61 -17.72
C GLN A 224 -16.95 -7.61 -17.11
N PHE A 225 -16.47 -8.57 -16.34
CA PHE A 225 -17.32 -9.50 -15.62
C PHE A 225 -18.24 -8.78 -14.61
N ASN A 226 -17.72 -7.80 -13.87
CA ASN A 226 -18.49 -7.02 -12.91
C ASN A 226 -19.59 -6.19 -13.60
N LEU A 227 -19.29 -5.59 -14.75
CA LEU A 227 -20.26 -4.88 -15.58
C LEU A 227 -21.36 -5.82 -16.11
N ASN A 228 -21.00 -7.03 -16.51
CA ASN A 228 -21.96 -8.03 -16.99
C ASN A 228 -22.88 -8.56 -15.87
N LEU A 229 -22.41 -8.59 -14.62
CA LEU A 229 -23.22 -8.97 -13.46
C LEU A 229 -24.19 -7.87 -13.03
N LEU A 230 -23.84 -6.61 -13.27
CA LEU A 230 -24.63 -5.43 -12.90
C LEU A 230 -24.94 -4.58 -14.15
N PRO A 231 -25.64 -5.13 -15.16
CA PRO A 231 -26.10 -4.36 -16.31
C PRO A 231 -27.08 -3.30 -15.78
N LEU A 232 -26.82 -2.03 -16.08
CA LEU A 232 -27.53 -0.89 -15.51
C LEU A 232 -29.06 -1.06 -15.52
N LEU A 233 -29.70 -0.69 -14.40
CA LEU A 233 -31.02 -0.04 -14.44
C LEU A 233 -30.81 1.33 -15.13
N PRO A 234 -31.52 1.64 -16.22
CA PRO A 234 -31.26 2.81 -17.05
C PRO A 234 -31.93 4.05 -16.45
N SER A 235 -31.32 4.76 -15.48
CA SER A 235 -31.89 6.03 -14.95
C SER A 235 -30.92 6.88 -14.12
N THR A 236 -29.76 7.25 -14.65
CA THR A 236 -29.18 8.55 -14.32
C THR A 236 -28.48 9.06 -15.57
N PRO A 237 -28.72 10.31 -16.02
CA PRO A 237 -27.88 10.90 -17.06
C PRO A 237 -26.45 10.82 -16.54
N VAL A 238 -25.66 9.94 -17.14
CA VAL A 238 -24.24 9.84 -16.87
C VAL A 238 -23.70 11.18 -17.35
N THR A 239 -23.58 12.13 -16.44
CA THR A 239 -22.70 13.27 -16.64
C THR A 239 -21.36 12.64 -16.98
N ILE A 240 -21.01 12.62 -18.26
CA ILE A 240 -19.72 12.19 -18.77
C ILE A 240 -18.70 12.82 -17.83
N SER A 241 -17.86 11.99 -17.22
CA SER A 241 -16.94 12.50 -16.20
C SER A 241 -16.11 13.63 -16.80
N SER A 242 -15.76 14.66 -16.01
CA SER A 242 -15.01 15.80 -16.55
C SER A 242 -13.69 15.38 -17.26
N VAL A 243 -13.15 14.23 -16.85
CA VAL A 243 -12.03 13.54 -17.52
C VAL A 243 -12.42 13.09 -18.93
N GLU A 244 -13.48 12.30 -19.08
CA GLU A 244 -13.98 11.83 -20.38
C GLU A 244 -14.36 13.01 -21.30
N GLN A 245 -14.95 14.08 -20.78
CA GLN A 245 -15.25 15.29 -21.57
C GLN A 245 -13.98 15.93 -22.14
N SER A 246 -12.91 16.01 -21.34
CA SER A 246 -11.62 16.55 -21.78
C SER A 246 -10.94 15.67 -22.84
N ILE A 247 -11.10 14.35 -22.72
CA ILE A 247 -10.58 13.38 -23.70
C ILE A 247 -11.33 13.49 -25.01
N LEU A 248 -12.67 13.60 -24.98
CA LEU A 248 -13.50 13.84 -26.16
C LEU A 248 -13.13 15.17 -26.85
N ALA A 249 -12.82 16.20 -26.07
CA ALA A 249 -12.39 17.50 -26.58
C ALA A 249 -10.94 17.51 -27.11
N ARG A 250 -10.13 16.47 -26.85
CA ARG A 250 -8.72 16.33 -27.24
C ARG A 250 -7.83 17.54 -26.88
N ASP A 251 -8.11 18.24 -25.78
CA ASP A 251 -7.23 19.33 -25.31
C ASP A 251 -6.01 18.76 -24.55
N PRO A 252 -4.78 18.92 -25.07
CA PRO A 252 -3.61 18.23 -24.52
C PRO A 252 -3.23 18.73 -23.12
N VAL A 253 -3.53 19.98 -22.79
CA VAL A 253 -3.22 20.57 -21.48
C VAL A 253 -4.18 20.02 -20.42
N ALA A 254 -5.48 20.00 -20.71
CA ALA A 254 -6.48 19.44 -19.83
C ALA A 254 -6.24 17.94 -19.59
N MET A 255 -5.93 17.18 -20.65
CA MET A 255 -5.60 15.76 -20.56
C MET A 255 -4.35 15.52 -19.71
N ALA A 256 -3.28 16.31 -19.88
CA ALA A 256 -2.08 16.19 -19.06
C ALA A 256 -2.35 16.49 -17.58
N LEU A 257 -3.15 17.52 -17.28
CA LEU A 257 -3.56 17.83 -15.91
C LEU A 257 -4.37 16.70 -15.27
N TYR A 258 -5.34 16.13 -15.99
CA TYR A 258 -6.09 14.98 -15.48
C TYR A 258 -5.24 13.72 -15.33
N ALA A 259 -4.27 13.49 -16.23
CA ALA A 259 -3.32 12.39 -16.07
C ALA A 259 -2.49 12.55 -14.78
N VAL A 260 -2.05 13.77 -14.44
CA VAL A 260 -1.35 14.03 -13.18
C VAL A 260 -2.26 13.75 -11.97
N VAL A 261 -3.51 14.22 -12.00
CA VAL A 261 -4.46 13.98 -10.91
C VAL A 261 -4.69 12.48 -10.70
N VAL A 262 -5.11 11.79 -11.77
CA VAL A 262 -5.57 10.39 -11.69
C VAL A 262 -4.40 9.42 -11.54
N SER A 263 -3.26 9.67 -12.18
CA SER A 263 -2.13 8.74 -12.19
C SER A 263 -1.03 9.07 -11.20
N VAL A 264 -1.03 10.23 -10.55
CA VAL A 264 0.02 10.61 -9.58
C VAL A 264 -0.58 11.02 -8.25
N CYS A 265 -1.39 12.08 -8.22
CA CYS A 265 -1.87 12.65 -6.97
C CYS A 265 -2.77 11.66 -6.19
N ALA A 266 -3.85 11.18 -6.81
CA ALA A 266 -4.76 10.24 -6.17
C ALA A 266 -4.06 8.96 -5.66
N PRO A 267 -3.25 8.24 -6.47
CA PRO A 267 -2.50 7.07 -5.99
C PRO A 267 -1.60 7.35 -4.79
N VAL A 268 -0.90 8.48 -4.77
CA VAL A 268 0.00 8.82 -3.66
C VAL A 268 -0.79 8.99 -2.36
N TRP A 269 -1.89 9.76 -2.40
CA TRP A 269 -2.70 10.02 -1.21
C TRP A 269 -3.41 8.76 -0.71
N GLU A 270 -4.00 7.98 -1.62
CA GLU A 270 -4.71 6.77 -1.29
C GLU A 270 -3.77 5.71 -0.68
N GLU A 271 -2.59 5.49 -1.26
CA GLU A 271 -1.64 4.52 -0.70
C GLU A 271 -1.13 4.91 0.69
N ILE A 272 -0.96 6.20 0.98
CA ILE A 272 -0.59 6.66 2.32
C ILE A 272 -1.67 6.28 3.34
N VAL A 273 -2.95 6.44 3.00
CA VAL A 273 -4.07 6.14 3.90
C VAL A 273 -4.32 4.63 3.99
N PHE A 274 -4.46 3.94 2.86
CA PHE A 274 -4.86 2.54 2.84
C PHE A 274 -3.71 1.58 3.17
N ARG A 275 -2.52 1.79 2.59
CA ARG A 275 -1.35 0.91 2.80
C ARG A 275 -0.46 1.43 3.92
N GLY A 276 -0.27 2.74 3.98
CA GLY A 276 0.54 3.36 5.03
C GLY A 276 -0.14 3.31 6.40
N PHE A 277 -1.45 3.51 6.48
CA PHE A 277 -2.16 3.57 7.76
C PHE A 277 -3.10 2.39 8.02
N LEU A 278 -4.12 2.18 7.20
CA LEU A 278 -5.21 1.25 7.49
C LEU A 278 -4.73 -0.20 7.56
N LEU A 279 -4.04 -0.71 6.54
CA LEU A 279 -3.59 -2.10 6.47
C LEU A 279 -2.69 -2.47 7.67
N PRO A 280 -1.58 -1.74 7.97
CA PRO A 280 -0.77 -2.00 9.16
C PRO A 280 -1.59 -1.97 10.45
N SER A 281 -2.52 -1.02 10.58
CA SER A 281 -3.37 -0.89 11.76
C SER A 281 -4.29 -2.08 11.98
N LEU A 282 -4.82 -2.66 10.90
CA LEU A 282 -5.66 -3.86 10.95
C LEU A 282 -4.86 -5.09 11.39
N THR A 283 -3.56 -5.19 11.06
CA THR A 283 -2.73 -6.36 11.44
C THR A 283 -2.55 -6.57 12.95
N LYS A 284 -2.95 -5.58 13.76
CA LYS A 284 -3.07 -5.73 15.23
C LYS A 284 -4.17 -6.68 15.66
N TYR A 285 -5.27 -6.74 14.89
CA TYR A 285 -6.49 -7.46 15.27
C TYR A 285 -6.71 -8.73 14.43
N MET A 286 -6.04 -8.84 13.28
CA MET A 286 -6.23 -9.95 12.34
C MET A 286 -4.91 -10.32 11.64
N PRO A 287 -4.80 -11.54 11.07
CA PRO A 287 -3.60 -11.91 10.32
C PRO A 287 -3.45 -11.04 9.05
N VAL A 288 -2.23 -10.98 8.51
CA VAL A 288 -1.86 -10.05 7.43
C VAL A 288 -2.73 -10.24 6.18
N TRP A 289 -3.03 -11.48 5.80
CA TRP A 289 -3.88 -11.76 4.64
C TRP A 289 -5.30 -11.22 4.81
N SER A 290 -5.87 -11.32 6.03
CA SER A 290 -7.21 -10.78 6.32
C SER A 290 -7.17 -9.25 6.33
N ALA A 291 -6.11 -8.65 6.88
CA ALA A 291 -5.92 -7.21 6.86
C ALA A 291 -5.81 -6.67 5.43
N ILE A 292 -5.09 -7.38 4.55
CA ILE A 292 -5.03 -7.07 3.12
C ILE A 292 -6.44 -7.09 2.54
N LEU A 293 -7.17 -8.20 2.68
CA LEU A 293 -8.52 -8.33 2.12
C LEU A 293 -9.48 -7.23 2.63
N VAL A 294 -9.53 -7.01 3.95
CA VAL A 294 -10.41 -6.00 4.55
C VAL A 294 -10.02 -4.60 4.08
N SER A 295 -8.74 -4.25 4.07
CA SER A 295 -8.30 -2.93 3.57
C SER A 295 -8.64 -2.72 2.10
N SER A 296 -8.55 -3.77 1.26
CA SER A 296 -8.94 -3.72 -0.16
C SER A 296 -10.43 -3.54 -0.38
N VAL A 297 -11.26 -4.16 0.47
CA VAL A 297 -12.71 -3.94 0.45
C VAL A 297 -13.05 -2.51 0.85
N VAL A 298 -12.46 -2.00 1.93
CA VAL A 298 -12.67 -0.60 2.36
C VAL A 298 -12.20 0.38 1.29
N PHE A 299 -11.07 0.11 0.63
CA PHE A 299 -10.57 0.87 -0.52
C PHE A 299 -11.59 0.92 -1.67
N ALA A 300 -12.14 -0.23 -2.07
CA ALA A 300 -13.14 -0.28 -3.13
C ALA A 300 -14.45 0.41 -2.75
N LEU A 301 -14.88 0.31 -1.49
CA LEU A 301 -16.07 0.99 -0.99
C LEU A 301 -15.91 2.52 -0.97
N ALA A 302 -14.71 3.03 -0.69
CA ALA A 302 -14.42 4.46 -0.70
C ALA A 302 -14.59 5.12 -2.07
N HIS A 303 -14.65 4.32 -3.16
CA HIS A 303 -14.90 4.82 -4.51
C HIS A 303 -16.38 5.02 -4.83
N PHE A 304 -17.30 4.57 -3.95
CA PHE A 304 -18.75 4.71 -4.10
C PHE A 304 -19.30 4.27 -5.46
N ASN A 305 -18.67 3.28 -6.10
CA ASN A 305 -19.04 2.80 -7.42
C ASN A 305 -19.05 1.27 -7.45
N VAL A 306 -20.26 0.70 -7.40
CA VAL A 306 -20.49 -0.75 -7.38
C VAL A 306 -20.00 -1.42 -8.66
N GLN A 307 -20.06 -0.73 -9.80
CA GLN A 307 -19.60 -1.23 -11.11
C GLN A 307 -18.07 -1.39 -11.19
N ARG A 308 -17.32 -0.75 -10.29
CA ARG A 308 -15.85 -0.89 -10.19
C ARG A 308 -15.41 -1.67 -8.97
N MET A 309 -16.34 -2.17 -8.15
CA MET A 309 -16.01 -2.75 -6.86
C MET A 309 -15.14 -4.00 -6.96
N LEU A 310 -15.51 -4.97 -7.79
CA LEU A 310 -14.74 -6.22 -7.96
C LEU A 310 -13.30 -5.99 -8.46
N PRO A 311 -13.05 -5.23 -9.57
CA PRO A 311 -11.68 -4.97 -10.00
C PRO A 311 -10.87 -4.16 -8.98
N LEU A 312 -11.50 -3.21 -8.26
CA LEU A 312 -10.82 -2.43 -7.20
C LEU A 312 -10.44 -3.28 -5.99
N ILE A 313 -11.28 -4.23 -5.57
CA ILE A 313 -10.93 -5.18 -4.50
C ILE A 313 -9.72 -6.01 -4.92
N PHE A 314 -9.75 -6.57 -6.14
CA PHE A 314 -8.66 -7.40 -6.64
C PHE A 314 -7.34 -6.63 -6.77
N LEU A 315 -7.37 -5.46 -7.42
CA LEU A 315 -6.21 -4.58 -7.50
C LEU A 315 -5.73 -4.19 -6.09
N GLY A 316 -6.68 -3.94 -5.19
CA GLY A 316 -6.40 -3.63 -3.79
C GLY A 316 -5.59 -4.73 -3.09
N VAL A 317 -5.96 -5.99 -3.33
CA VAL A 317 -5.26 -7.16 -2.79
C VAL A 317 -3.86 -7.25 -3.35
N VAL A 318 -3.69 -7.07 -4.67
CA VAL A 318 -2.35 -7.10 -5.31
C VAL A 318 -1.44 -6.04 -4.70
N MET A 319 -1.90 -4.79 -4.59
CA MET A 319 -1.14 -3.70 -3.98
C MET A 319 -0.84 -3.98 -2.50
N GLY A 320 -1.80 -4.54 -1.75
CA GLY A 320 -1.61 -4.92 -0.35
C GLY A 320 -0.56 -6.01 -0.16
N VAL A 321 -0.52 -7.02 -1.04
CA VAL A 321 0.51 -8.08 -1.02
C VAL A 321 1.89 -7.52 -1.33
N ILE A 322 2.00 -6.68 -2.35
CA ILE A 322 3.27 -6.05 -2.73
C ILE A 322 3.79 -5.16 -1.60
N PHE A 323 2.92 -4.36 -0.98
CA PHE A 323 3.27 -3.55 0.17
C PHE A 323 3.73 -4.41 1.36
N ALA A 324 2.99 -5.48 1.67
CA ALA A 324 3.30 -6.33 2.82
C ALA A 324 4.62 -7.09 2.69
N ARG A 325 4.96 -7.52 1.47
CA ARG A 325 6.25 -8.14 1.13
C ARG A 325 7.40 -7.15 1.14
N SER A 326 7.22 -5.99 0.52
CA SER A 326 8.31 -5.03 0.32
C SER A 326 8.58 -4.14 1.53
N ARG A 327 7.60 -3.99 2.45
CA ARG A 327 7.63 -3.04 3.57
C ARG A 327 8.05 -1.64 3.14
N ASN A 328 7.58 -1.24 1.95
CA ASN A 328 7.91 -0.01 1.26
C ASN A 328 6.63 0.46 0.57
N LEU A 329 6.29 1.75 0.69
CA LEU A 329 5.06 2.29 0.06
C LEU A 329 5.23 2.58 -1.43
N LEU A 330 6.47 2.86 -1.85
CA LEU A 330 6.75 3.24 -3.23
C LEU A 330 6.33 2.19 -4.30
N PRO A 331 6.50 0.87 -4.09
CA PRO A 331 6.09 -0.15 -5.05
C PRO A 331 4.58 -0.19 -5.26
N SER A 332 3.79 -0.10 -4.18
CA SER A 332 2.33 -0.09 -4.30
C SER A 332 1.82 1.21 -4.94
N MET A 333 2.41 2.36 -4.58
CA MET A 333 2.15 3.65 -5.24
C MET A 333 2.46 3.61 -6.73
N LEU A 334 3.61 3.05 -7.11
CA LEU A 334 3.99 2.93 -8.51
C LEU A 334 3.03 2.01 -9.27
N LEU A 335 2.70 0.83 -8.73
CA LEU A 335 1.77 -0.07 -9.38
C LEU A 335 0.38 0.57 -9.56
N HIS A 336 -0.11 1.27 -8.54
CA HIS A 336 -1.37 2.01 -8.61
C HIS A 336 -1.32 3.11 -9.68
N SER A 337 -0.25 3.89 -9.69
CA SER A 337 -0.02 4.94 -10.70
C SER A 337 0.01 4.37 -12.12
N LEU A 338 0.68 3.23 -12.31
CA LEU A 338 0.75 2.52 -13.59
C LEU A 338 -0.61 1.97 -14.03
N TRP A 339 -1.41 1.44 -13.10
CA TRP A 339 -2.76 0.98 -13.39
C TRP A 339 -3.65 2.15 -13.84
N ASN A 340 -3.65 3.25 -13.09
CA ASN A 340 -4.44 4.43 -13.42
C ASN A 340 -4.00 5.05 -14.74
N GLY A 341 -2.69 5.12 -14.99
CA GLY A 341 -2.13 5.57 -16.27
C GLY A 341 -2.52 4.66 -17.43
N PHE A 342 -2.50 3.33 -17.22
CA PHE A 342 -2.94 2.35 -18.22
C PHE A 342 -4.42 2.52 -18.58
N VAL A 343 -5.30 2.66 -17.58
CA VAL A 343 -6.73 2.93 -17.80
C VAL A 343 -6.93 4.28 -18.50
N PHE A 344 -6.22 5.32 -18.08
CA PHE A 344 -6.28 6.64 -18.71
C PHE A 344 -5.86 6.59 -20.19
N LEU A 345 -4.78 5.87 -20.52
CA LEU A 345 -4.33 5.64 -21.90
C LEU A 345 -5.34 4.85 -22.72
N ASP A 346 -6.01 3.87 -22.11
CA ASP A 346 -7.05 3.09 -22.78
C ASP A 346 -8.27 3.95 -23.14
N LEU A 347 -8.64 4.90 -22.27
CA LEU A 347 -9.72 5.87 -22.53
C LEU A 347 -9.40 6.86 -23.66
N MET A 348 -8.12 7.05 -24.01
CA MET A 348 -7.69 7.97 -25.07
C MET A 348 -7.70 7.35 -26.48
N LYS A 349 -7.89 6.04 -26.59
CA LYS A 349 -8.02 5.34 -27.87
C LYS A 349 -9.41 5.57 -28.45
#